data_AF-A0AAV8WL84-F1
#
_entry.id   AF-A0AAV8WL84-F1
#
_cell.length_a   1.000
_cell.length_b   1.000
_cell.length_c   1.000
_cell.angle_alpha   90.00
_cell.angle_beta   90.00
_cell.angle_gamma   90.00
#
_symmetry.space_group_name_H-M   'P 1'
#
loop_
_entity.id
_entity.type
_entity.pdbx_description
1 polymer ?
#
loop_
_entity_poly.entity_id
_entity_poly.type
_entity_poly.pdbx_seq_one_letter_code
_entity_poly.pdbx_strand_id
1 'polypeptide(L)'
;MNMSLNDSLSEVERAKLAVWDYPVSDKYTKMWQAMKEAGLPNTLKEAVSKVRASKSSSEGFAFLGDATDIRYLEITNCDLTVVGEEFSRKPYAIAVQQGSPLKDQFNTA
;
A
#
# COMPACT_ATOMS: atom_id res chain seq x y z
N MET A 1 -10.14 8.88 18.10
CA MET A 1 -11.41 8.85 17.34
C MET A 1 -11.71 7.40 17.02
N ASN A 2 -12.76 6.85 17.62
CA ASN A 2 -13.10 5.44 17.51
C ASN A 2 -13.76 5.20 16.14
N MET A 3 -13.08 4.46 15.24
CA MET A 3 -13.53 4.18 13.87
C MET A 3 -14.02 2.73 13.69
N SER A 4 -14.42 2.06 14.77
CA SER A 4 -15.13 0.78 14.66
C SER A 4 -16.62 1.02 14.67
N LEU A 5 -17.32 0.59 13.61
CA LEU A 5 -18.77 0.44 13.63
C LEU A 5 -19.13 -0.52 14.78
N ASN A 6 -20.02 -0.07 15.65
CA ASN A 6 -20.56 -0.90 16.72
C ASN A 6 -21.41 -2.02 16.08
N ASP A 7 -21.02 -3.29 16.27
CA ASP A 7 -21.69 -4.47 15.69
C ASP A 7 -23.09 -4.74 16.27
N SER A 8 -23.59 -3.88 17.16
CA SER A 8 -24.94 -3.96 17.74
C SER A 8 -26.01 -3.17 16.98
N LEU A 9 -25.72 -2.65 15.77
CA LEU A 9 -26.65 -1.82 14.99
C LEU A 9 -27.60 -2.66 14.12
N SER A 10 -28.86 -2.24 14.03
CA SER A 10 -29.88 -2.93 13.21
C SER A 10 -29.63 -2.73 11.71
N GLU A 11 -30.10 -3.68 10.87
CA GLU A 11 -29.91 -3.63 9.40
C GLU A 11 -30.37 -2.30 8.77
N VAL A 12 -31.42 -1.70 9.33
CA VAL A 12 -32.01 -0.43 8.86
C VAL A 12 -31.10 0.77 9.17
N GLU A 13 -30.39 0.74 10.29
CA GLU A 13 -29.43 1.81 10.66
C GLU A 13 -28.14 1.69 9.84
N ARG A 14 -27.72 0.46 9.55
CA ARG A 14 -26.61 0.17 8.65
C ARG A 14 -26.90 0.66 7.22
N ALA A 15 -28.13 0.44 6.73
CA ALA A 15 -28.57 0.88 5.41
C ALA A 15 -28.58 2.42 5.25
N LYS A 16 -28.77 3.18 6.33
CA LYS A 16 -28.72 4.66 6.29
C LYS A 16 -27.31 5.23 6.20
N LEU A 17 -26.28 4.43 6.52
CA LEU A 17 -24.87 4.79 6.40
C LEU A 17 -24.25 4.34 5.06
N ALA A 18 -25.00 3.56 4.27
CA ALA A 18 -24.53 2.91 3.03
C ALA A 18 -24.15 3.88 1.89
N VAL A 19 -24.42 5.18 2.01
CA VAL A 19 -23.98 6.20 1.05
C VAL A 19 -22.45 6.32 1.00
N TRP A 20 -21.74 5.87 2.05
CA TRP A 20 -20.28 5.83 2.08
C TRP A 20 -19.66 4.47 1.71
N ASP A 21 -20.48 3.45 1.41
CA ASP A 21 -20.06 2.12 1.00
C ASP A 21 -19.74 2.05 -0.51
N TYR A 22 -18.91 2.98 -1.00
CA TYR A 22 -18.34 2.81 -2.34
C TYR A 22 -17.24 1.73 -2.25
N PRO A 23 -17.28 0.64 -3.03
CA PRO A 23 -16.44 -0.56 -2.81
C PRO A 23 -14.92 -0.30 -2.85
N VAL A 24 -14.50 0.84 -3.39
CA VAL A 24 -13.10 1.27 -3.44
C VAL A 24 -12.62 1.83 -2.08
N SER A 25 -13.45 2.56 -1.34
CA SER A 25 -13.05 3.15 -0.04
C SER A 25 -12.89 2.06 1.02
N ASP A 26 -13.79 1.09 1.06
CA ASP A 26 -13.76 -0.03 2.00
C ASP A 26 -12.52 -0.93 1.77
N LYS A 27 -12.16 -1.21 0.51
CA LYS A 27 -10.97 -2.01 0.17
C LYS A 27 -9.69 -1.41 0.75
N TYR A 28 -9.39 -0.15 0.44
CA TYR A 28 -8.15 0.48 0.90
C TYR A 28 -8.16 0.76 2.41
N THR A 29 -9.34 0.99 2.99
CA THR A 29 -9.49 1.15 4.45
C THR A 29 -9.14 -0.16 5.18
N LYS A 30 -9.64 -1.30 4.70
CA LYS A 30 -9.30 -2.62 5.23
C LYS A 30 -7.82 -2.97 5.05
N MET A 31 -7.24 -2.67 3.89
CA MET A 31 -5.80 -2.84 3.66
C MET A 31 -4.98 -2.02 4.67
N TRP A 32 -5.35 -0.76 4.88
CA TRP A 32 -4.67 0.11 5.84
C TRP A 32 -4.79 -0.38 7.28
N GLN A 33 -5.97 -0.88 7.66
CA GLN A 33 -6.16 -1.50 8.97
C GLN A 33 -5.24 -2.71 9.16
N ALA A 34 -5.21 -3.63 8.19
CA ALA A 34 -4.32 -4.79 8.21
C ALA A 34 -2.84 -4.40 8.30
N MET A 35 -2.42 -3.34 7.60
CA MET A 35 -1.04 -2.81 7.69
C MET A 35 -0.69 -2.30 9.09
N LYS A 36 -1.64 -1.66 9.79
CA LYS A 36 -1.43 -1.22 11.18
C LYS A 36 -1.32 -2.39 12.15
N GLU A 37 -2.19 -3.39 12.00
CA GLU A 37 -2.21 -4.58 12.84
C GLU A 37 -0.96 -5.44 12.64
N ALA A 38 -0.49 -5.61 11.41
CA ALA A 38 0.72 -6.36 11.07
C ALA A 38 2.03 -5.63 11.44
N GLY A 39 1.97 -4.29 11.58
CA GLY A 39 3.13 -3.44 11.84
C GLY A 39 3.95 -3.15 10.59
N LEU A 40 4.21 -1.86 10.35
CA LEU A 40 4.94 -1.39 9.19
C LEU A 40 6.45 -1.66 9.34
N PRO A 41 7.11 -2.33 8.37
CA PRO A 41 8.56 -2.45 8.37
C PRO A 41 9.21 -1.08 8.15
N ASN A 42 10.33 -0.83 8.81
CA ASN A 42 11.05 0.45 8.69
C ASN A 42 11.96 0.51 7.47
N THR A 43 12.36 -0.66 6.95
CA THR A 43 13.27 -0.78 5.82
C THR A 43 12.84 -1.88 4.87
N LEU A 44 13.23 -1.78 3.60
CA LEU A 44 12.97 -2.81 2.59
C LEU A 44 13.57 -4.16 2.98
N LYS A 45 14.77 -4.16 3.59
CA LYS A 45 15.43 -5.39 4.06
C LYS A 45 14.63 -6.09 5.15
N GLU A 46 14.08 -5.33 6.10
CA GLU A 46 13.18 -5.86 7.13
C GLU A 46 11.92 -6.45 6.50
N ALA A 47 11.31 -5.74 5.54
CA ALA A 47 10.13 -6.20 4.82
C ALA A 47 10.38 -7.54 4.11
N VAL A 48 11.46 -7.67 3.35
CA VAL A 48 11.83 -8.92 2.66
C VAL A 48 12.07 -10.05 3.65
N SER A 49 12.71 -9.75 4.79
CA SER A 49 12.93 -10.75 5.84
C SER A 49 11.62 -11.26 6.44
N LYS A 50 10.63 -10.37 6.64
CA LYS A 50 9.28 -10.73 7.10
C LYS A 50 8.53 -11.56 6.05
N VAL A 51 8.61 -11.19 4.77
CA VAL A 51 8.00 -11.97 3.68
C VAL A 51 8.57 -13.40 3.65
N ARG A 52 9.90 -13.55 3.73
CA ARG A 52 10.57 -14.86 3.76
C ARG A 52 10.27 -15.69 4.99
N ALA A 53 9.94 -15.07 6.12
CA ALA A 53 9.55 -15.77 7.34
C ALA A 53 8.09 -16.29 7.32
N SER A 54 7.34 -16.05 6.24
CA SER A 54 5.97 -16.52 6.08
C SER A 54 5.91 -18.04 6.07
N LYS A 55 5.02 -18.63 6.88
CA LYS A 55 4.87 -20.09 6.97
C LYS A 55 3.99 -20.64 5.85
N SER A 56 2.96 -19.90 5.45
CA SER A 56 2.01 -20.28 4.41
C SER A 56 1.36 -19.05 3.79
N SER A 57 0.52 -19.26 2.77
CA SER A 57 -0.28 -18.21 2.13
C SER A 57 -1.39 -17.65 3.04
N SER A 58 -1.83 -18.40 4.06
CA SER A 58 -2.86 -17.97 5.01
C SER A 58 -2.28 -17.43 6.33
N GLU A 59 -1.04 -17.79 6.65
CA GLU A 59 -0.30 -17.35 7.85
C GLU A 59 1.05 -16.79 7.41
N GLY A 60 1.00 -15.67 6.70
CA GLY A 60 2.15 -15.04 6.08
C GLY A 60 2.08 -13.51 6.05
N PHE A 61 3.15 -12.90 5.57
CA PHE A 61 3.29 -11.46 5.41
C PHE A 61 3.45 -11.10 3.94
N ALA A 62 2.63 -10.17 3.46
CA ALA A 62 2.78 -9.56 2.14
C ALA A 62 3.22 -8.12 2.30
N PHE A 63 4.26 -7.71 1.56
CA PHE A 63 4.76 -6.35 1.57
C PHE A 63 4.13 -5.53 0.45
N LEU A 64 3.62 -4.35 0.80
CA LEU A 64 3.17 -3.34 -0.15
C LEU A 64 4.18 -2.19 -0.18
N GLY A 65 4.70 -1.86 -1.36
CA GLY A 65 5.74 -0.86 -1.56
C GLY A 65 5.79 -0.36 -3.01
N ASP A 66 6.82 0.42 -3.33
CA ASP A 66 6.97 1.01 -4.66
C ASP A 66 7.19 -0.06 -5.73
N ALA A 67 6.51 0.11 -6.87
CA ALA A 67 6.48 -0.89 -7.93
C ALA A 67 7.88 -1.20 -8.48
N THR A 68 8.76 -0.21 -8.60
CA THR A 68 10.14 -0.36 -9.08
C THR A 68 10.97 -1.24 -8.15
N ASP A 69 10.90 -0.98 -6.84
CA ASP A 69 11.64 -1.74 -5.83
C ASP A 69 11.17 -3.18 -5.78
N ILE A 70 9.85 -3.39 -5.79
CA ILE A 70 9.24 -4.72 -5.82
C ILE A 70 9.64 -5.48 -7.09
N ARG A 71 9.59 -4.82 -8.26
CA ARG A 71 9.99 -5.43 -9.53
C ARG A 71 11.47 -5.79 -9.54
N TYR A 72 12.32 -4.93 -8.99
CA TYR A 72 13.75 -5.23 -8.84
C TYR A 72 13.98 -6.46 -7.95
N LEU A 73 13.26 -6.56 -6.82
CA LEU A 73 13.33 -7.71 -5.93
C LEU A 73 12.89 -9.00 -6.63
N GLU A 74 11.78 -8.99 -7.36
CA GLU A 74 11.29 -10.14 -8.14
C GLU A 74 12.30 -10.61 -9.19
N ILE A 75 12.90 -9.68 -9.95
CA ILE A 75 13.87 -10.03 -11.00
C ILE A 75 15.16 -10.61 -10.40
N THR A 76 15.55 -10.13 -9.21
CA THR A 76 16.83 -10.52 -8.57
C THR A 76 16.72 -11.69 -7.59
N ASN A 77 15.51 -12.05 -7.15
CA ASN A 77 15.27 -13.09 -6.16
C ASN A 77 14.17 -14.05 -6.65
N CYS A 78 14.57 -15.26 -7.05
CA CYS A 78 13.64 -16.26 -7.57
C CYS A 78 12.66 -16.82 -6.53
N ASP A 79 12.89 -16.57 -5.24
CA ASP A 79 12.01 -16.98 -4.14
C ASP A 79 10.88 -15.98 -3.86
N LEU A 80 10.89 -14.82 -4.53
CA LEU A 80 9.88 -13.78 -4.39
C LEU A 80 8.99 -13.70 -5.63
N THR A 81 7.71 -13.40 -5.43
CA THR A 81 6.74 -13.19 -6.50
C THR A 81 5.89 -11.95 -6.21
N VAL A 82 5.49 -11.26 -7.27
CA VAL A 82 4.53 -10.16 -7.16
C VAL A 82 3.11 -10.71 -7.27
N VAL A 83 2.20 -10.18 -6.45
CA VAL A 83 0.78 -10.55 -6.46
C VAL A 83 -0.06 -9.33 -6.83
N GLY A 84 -0.89 -9.47 -7.86
CA GLY A 84 -1.78 -8.42 -8.34
C GLY A 84 -1.12 -7.42 -9.29
N GLU A 85 -1.82 -6.32 -9.54
CA GLU A 85 -1.39 -5.26 -10.45
C GLU A 85 -1.03 -3.97 -9.69
N GLU A 86 -0.19 -3.15 -10.32
CA GLU A 86 0.10 -1.80 -9.83
C GLU A 86 -1.16 -0.93 -9.85
N PHE A 87 -1.55 -0.41 -8.69
CA PHE A 87 -2.78 0.37 -8.53
C PHE A 87 -2.52 1.87 -8.20
N SER A 88 -1.26 2.29 -8.07
CA SER A 88 -0.90 3.70 -7.81
C SER A 88 0.37 4.11 -8.56
N ARG A 89 0.20 4.55 -9.81
CA ARG A 89 1.30 5.04 -10.63
C ARG A 89 1.71 6.44 -10.18
N LYS A 90 2.92 6.55 -9.65
CA LYS A 90 3.54 7.83 -9.29
C LYS A 90 4.89 7.92 -10.00
N PRO A 91 5.08 8.85 -10.94
CA PRO A 91 6.36 8.99 -11.64
C PRO A 91 7.45 9.51 -10.69
N TYR A 92 8.69 9.08 -10.90
CA TYR A 92 9.85 9.72 -10.28
C TYR A 92 10.09 11.08 -10.92
N ALA A 93 10.42 12.07 -10.09
CA ALA A 93 10.71 13.43 -10.51
C ALA A 93 11.90 13.99 -9.73
N ILE A 94 12.61 14.94 -10.35
CA ILE A 94 13.69 15.67 -9.71
C ILE A 94 13.09 16.90 -9.02
N ALA A 95 13.23 16.97 -7.70
CA ALA A 95 12.82 18.14 -6.94
C ALA A 95 13.88 19.25 -7.05
N VAL A 96 13.45 20.48 -7.30
CA VAL A 96 14.30 21.69 -7.33
C VAL A 96 13.72 22.75 -6.39
N GLN A 97 14.53 23.73 -5.99
CA GLN A 97 14.02 24.84 -5.17
C GLN A 97 12.91 25.61 -5.91
N GLN A 98 11.94 26.14 -5.17
CA GLN A 98 10.89 26.97 -5.75
C GLN A 98 11.49 28.17 -6.48
N GLY A 99 11.08 28.39 -7.73
CA GLY A 99 11.61 29.45 -8.59
C GLY A 99 12.97 29.14 -9.23
N SER A 100 13.52 27.94 -9.04
CA SER A 100 14.80 27.56 -9.65
C SER A 100 14.69 27.44 -11.18
N PRO A 101 15.63 28.05 -11.95
CA PRO A 101 15.68 27.89 -13.40
C PRO A 101 15.96 26.43 -13.82
N LEU A 102 16.44 25.59 -12.89
CA LEU A 102 16.69 24.17 -13.13
C LEU A 102 15.41 23.40 -13.47
N LYS A 103 14.23 23.89 -13.05
CA LYS A 103 12.95 23.24 -13.38
C LYS A 103 12.80 23.07 -14.90
N ASP A 104 13.00 24.16 -15.64
CA ASP A 104 12.79 24.16 -17.09
C ASP A 104 13.95 23.46 -17.81
N GLN A 105 15.17 23.59 -17.30
CA GLN A 105 16.33 22.85 -17.83
C GLN A 105 16.14 21.33 -17.72
N PHE A 106 15.69 20.81 -16.59
CA PHE A 106 15.41 19.37 -16.44
C PHE A 106 14.20 18.89 -17.25
N ASN A 107 13.21 19.76 -17.47
CA ASN A 107 12.04 19.40 -18.28
C ASN A 107 12.32 19.42 -19.79
N THR A 108 13.41 20.05 -20.23
CA THR A 108 13.77 20.20 -21.66
C THR A 108 15.04 19.45 -22.05
N ALA A 109 15.73 18.86 -21.07
CA ALA A 109 16.84 17.93 -21.28
C ALA A 109 16.32 16.57 -21.78
#